data_AF-A0A8H3V5K3-F1
#
_entry.id   AF-A0A8H3V5K3-F1
#
_cell.length_a   1.000
_cell.length_b   1.000
_cell.length_c   1.000
_cell.angle_alpha   90.00
_cell.angle_beta   90.00
_cell.angle_gamma   90.00
#
_symmetry.space_group_name_H-M   'P 1'
#
loop_
_entity.id
_entity.type
_entity.pdbx_description
1 polymer ?
#
loop_
_entity_poly.entity_id
_entity_poly.type
_entity_poly.pdbx_seq_one_letter_code
_entity_poly.pdbx_strand_id
1 'polypeptide(L)'
;MGDGANKFPQTDSQSPMNKLKMADWKKLPVSLTELCINTTLRCGQSFRWRRSGEDEWSLALHGRILSLKQDPEALHYRALFPTSSPLPSPPPLTDEEDDTLDLIKHYFNLKPNLGQLYEQWASGDANFKKKAPKFTGVRILNQDAWEALIGFICSSNNNISRISQMVEKLCLHYGPYIADINSQPYHDFPQPKTLVGPKVEQHLRELGFGYRAKYLHRTAQMVEERGIAWLEGLRNSESPLLGQTPSPAGDMVEGGRGGYRHAHEQLLSLQGVGPKVADCVCLFGLGWGESVPIDTHVWQIAQRDYKFGKGKHSSLTKATYDAVANHFRGLWGKEAGWAHSVLFTADLKTFSQRLVTKVETVKVEGVVKEEIGAHGDDSTETKITLKRVKQEPGESDNLLLGVKEEKKRTVKRRRKA
;
A
#
# COMPACT_ATOMS: atom_id res chain seq x y z
N MET A 1 9.05 -66.38 2.68
CA MET A 1 7.76 -66.37 1.93
C MET A 1 6.72 -66.98 2.86
N GLY A 2 5.79 -66.28 3.51
CA GLY A 2 5.43 -64.87 3.51
C GLY A 2 4.51 -64.56 4.70
N ASP A 3 4.69 -63.35 5.25
CA ASP A 3 3.72 -62.39 5.79
C ASP A 3 2.42 -62.85 6.48
N GLY A 4 2.43 -62.70 7.80
CA GLY A 4 1.64 -61.73 8.57
C GLY A 4 0.19 -61.39 8.18
N ALA A 5 -0.72 -61.57 9.14
CA ALA A 5 -1.93 -60.75 9.26
C ALA A 5 -2.41 -60.67 10.72
N ASN A 6 -1.82 -59.74 11.48
CA ASN A 6 -2.32 -59.33 12.79
C ASN A 6 -3.38 -58.24 12.56
N LYS A 7 -4.65 -58.51 12.85
CA LYS A 7 -5.75 -57.54 12.74
C LYS A 7 -5.73 -56.58 13.92
N PHE A 8 -5.24 -55.37 13.71
CA PHE A 8 -5.49 -54.23 14.60
C PHE A 8 -6.84 -53.58 14.23
N PRO A 9 -7.66 -53.17 15.20
CA PRO A 9 -8.83 -52.33 14.93
C PRO A 9 -8.35 -50.90 14.57
N GLN A 10 -8.68 -50.45 13.35
CA GLN A 10 -8.57 -49.06 12.95
C GLN A 10 -9.51 -48.22 13.83
N THR A 11 -8.92 -47.38 14.67
CA THR A 11 -9.63 -46.27 15.30
C THR A 11 -9.48 -45.08 14.37
N ASP A 12 -10.54 -44.77 13.62
CA ASP A 12 -10.67 -43.52 12.89
C ASP A 12 -10.73 -42.37 13.90
N SER A 13 -9.59 -41.79 14.25
CA SER A 13 -9.54 -40.50 14.92
C SER A 13 -9.76 -39.39 13.89
N GLN A 14 -11.03 -39.17 13.54
CA GLN A 14 -11.42 -37.89 12.95
C GLN A 14 -11.25 -36.80 14.01
N SER A 15 -10.06 -36.19 14.01
CA SER A 15 -9.82 -34.91 14.67
C SER A 15 -10.78 -33.88 14.07
N PRO A 16 -11.59 -33.17 14.88
CA PRO A 16 -12.46 -32.14 14.35
C PRO A 16 -11.57 -30.99 13.86
N MET A 17 -11.39 -30.88 12.55
CA MET A 17 -10.92 -29.64 11.95
C MET A 17 -11.85 -28.53 12.44
N ASN A 18 -11.30 -27.64 13.28
CA ASN A 18 -11.93 -26.40 13.68
C ASN A 18 -12.33 -25.66 12.40
N LYS A 19 -13.61 -25.74 12.01
CA LYS A 19 -14.16 -24.94 10.93
C LYS A 19 -14.17 -23.50 11.43
N LEU A 20 -13.09 -22.78 11.16
CA LEU A 20 -13.00 -21.34 11.28
C LEU A 20 -14.26 -20.74 10.63
N LYS A 21 -15.11 -20.06 11.40
CA LYS A 21 -16.20 -19.24 10.85
C LYS A 21 -15.56 -18.06 10.12
N MET A 22 -15.17 -18.26 8.86
CA MET A 22 -14.76 -17.15 8.01
C MET A 22 -16.01 -16.34 7.70
N ALA A 23 -16.00 -15.05 8.05
CA ALA A 23 -17.08 -14.15 7.70
C ALA A 23 -17.25 -14.06 6.17
N ASP A 24 -18.50 -13.88 5.73
CA ASP A 24 -18.81 -13.63 4.33
C ASP A 24 -18.15 -12.33 3.84
N TRP A 25 -17.83 -12.29 2.55
CA TRP A 25 -17.28 -11.11 1.91
C TRP A 25 -18.30 -9.97 1.88
N LYS A 26 -17.94 -8.82 2.45
CA LYS A 26 -18.68 -7.56 2.37
C LYS A 26 -18.11 -6.69 1.26
N LYS A 27 -18.94 -5.83 0.66
CA LYS A 27 -18.57 -4.94 -0.46
C LYS A 27 -18.61 -3.47 -0.04
N LEU A 28 -17.56 -2.73 -0.35
CA LEU A 28 -17.44 -1.28 -0.20
C LEU A 28 -17.22 -0.65 -1.58
N PRO A 29 -18.19 0.10 -2.14
CA PRO A 29 -18.02 0.79 -3.41
C PRO A 29 -16.88 1.82 -3.35
N VAL A 30 -15.82 1.59 -4.13
CA VAL A 30 -14.66 2.48 -4.25
C VAL A 30 -13.92 2.12 -5.54
N SER A 31 -13.78 3.09 -6.44
CA SER A 31 -13.12 2.89 -7.72
C SER A 31 -11.59 2.80 -7.59
N LEU A 32 -10.94 2.25 -8.62
CA LEU A 32 -9.47 2.20 -8.69
C LEU A 32 -8.78 3.57 -8.75
N THR A 33 -9.52 4.64 -9.10
CA THR A 33 -8.99 6.01 -9.05
C THR A 33 -8.93 6.55 -7.63
N GLU A 34 -9.86 6.11 -6.77
CA GLU A 34 -9.92 6.49 -5.36
C GLU A 34 -9.06 5.59 -4.48
N LEU A 35 -9.00 4.30 -4.73
CA LEU A 35 -8.13 3.36 -4.01
C LEU A 35 -7.70 2.24 -4.94
N CYS A 36 -6.40 2.00 -5.06
CA CYS A 36 -5.84 0.81 -5.70
C CYS A 36 -5.02 0.05 -4.65
N ILE A 37 -5.57 -1.03 -4.08
CA ILE A 37 -4.91 -1.77 -3.00
C ILE A 37 -3.61 -2.43 -3.48
N ASN A 38 -3.56 -2.91 -4.73
CA ASN A 38 -2.34 -3.51 -5.27
C ASN A 38 -1.17 -2.51 -5.30
N THR A 39 -1.43 -1.22 -5.48
CA THR A 39 -0.36 -0.21 -5.43
C THR A 39 -0.14 0.31 -4.02
N THR A 40 -1.22 0.65 -3.31
CA THR A 40 -1.21 1.21 -1.96
C THR A 40 -0.55 0.28 -0.94
N LEU A 41 -0.79 -1.02 -1.01
CA LEU A 41 -0.25 -1.99 -0.05
C LEU A 41 1.21 -2.37 -0.31
N ARG A 42 1.74 -2.05 -1.50
CA ARG A 42 3.08 -2.46 -1.96
C ARG A 42 4.06 -1.30 -2.16
N CYS A 43 3.62 -0.06 -1.95
CA CYS A 43 4.46 1.13 -2.12
C CYS A 43 5.38 1.44 -0.93
N GLY A 44 5.50 0.54 0.06
CA GLY A 44 6.47 0.68 1.14
C GLY A 44 6.03 1.58 2.30
N GLN A 45 4.73 1.89 2.40
CA GLN A 45 4.16 2.61 3.55
C GLN A 45 3.80 1.67 4.72
N SER A 46 3.30 0.47 4.43
CA SER A 46 3.06 -0.60 5.41
C SER A 46 3.86 -1.84 5.01
N PHE A 47 4.21 -2.65 6.00
CA PHE A 47 5.07 -3.83 5.84
C PHE A 47 4.40 -5.13 6.29
N ARG A 48 3.09 -5.09 6.59
CA ARG A 48 2.35 -6.21 7.20
C ARG A 48 1.36 -6.91 6.29
N TRP A 49 1.04 -6.30 5.16
CA TRP A 49 0.13 -6.89 4.17
C TRP A 49 0.80 -8.08 3.49
N ARG A 50 0.18 -9.25 3.59
CA ARG A 50 0.63 -10.50 2.95
C ARG A 50 -0.32 -10.90 1.85
N ARG A 51 0.21 -11.42 0.74
CA ARG A 51 -0.61 -12.05 -0.30
C ARG A 51 -1.03 -13.43 0.20
N SER A 52 -2.30 -13.60 0.56
CA SER A 52 -2.89 -14.83 1.11
C SER A 52 -3.57 -15.70 0.05
N GLY A 53 -3.75 -15.19 -1.16
CA GLY A 53 -4.35 -15.87 -2.31
C GLY A 53 -4.00 -15.16 -3.63
N GLU A 54 -4.58 -15.59 -4.75
CA GLU A 54 -4.26 -15.00 -6.07
C GLU A 54 -4.51 -13.48 -6.09
N ASP A 55 -5.65 -13.00 -5.59
CA ASP A 55 -5.95 -11.56 -5.49
C ASP A 55 -6.35 -11.12 -4.07
N GLU A 56 -5.90 -11.88 -3.08
CA GLU A 56 -6.25 -11.66 -1.68
C GLU A 56 -5.06 -11.17 -0.86
N TRP A 57 -5.26 -10.07 -0.14
CA TRP A 57 -4.31 -9.48 0.80
C TRP A 57 -4.85 -9.61 2.22
N SER A 58 -4.02 -10.07 3.15
CA SER A 58 -4.41 -10.20 4.55
C SER A 58 -3.40 -9.56 5.51
N LEU A 59 -3.90 -8.97 6.60
CA LEU A 59 -3.08 -8.60 7.77
C LEU A 59 -3.85 -8.84 9.08
N ALA A 60 -3.12 -8.97 10.19
CA ALA A 60 -3.71 -8.81 11.52
C ALA A 60 -3.67 -7.35 11.95
N LEU A 61 -4.83 -6.81 12.35
CA LEU A 61 -5.01 -5.40 12.71
C LEU A 61 -6.11 -5.30 13.78
N HIS A 62 -5.82 -4.70 14.94
CA HIS A 62 -6.81 -4.45 15.99
C HIS A 62 -7.60 -5.72 16.40
N GLY A 63 -6.86 -6.79 16.71
CA GLY A 63 -7.43 -8.04 17.25
C GLY A 63 -8.17 -8.92 16.24
N ARG A 64 -8.12 -8.61 14.94
CA ARG A 64 -8.73 -9.42 13.88
C ARG A 64 -7.79 -9.59 12.69
N ILE A 65 -8.05 -10.59 11.84
CA ILE A 65 -7.41 -10.69 10.53
C ILE A 65 -8.35 -10.06 9.50
N LEU A 66 -7.88 -9.01 8.85
CA LEU A 66 -8.56 -8.35 7.75
C LEU A 66 -8.05 -8.93 6.43
N SER A 67 -8.97 -9.46 5.62
CA SER A 67 -8.68 -9.93 4.26
C SER A 67 -9.39 -9.04 3.24
N LEU A 68 -8.67 -8.65 2.18
CA LEU A 68 -9.09 -7.74 1.15
C LEU A 68 -8.86 -8.33 -0.25
N LYS A 69 -9.79 -8.06 -1.16
CA LYS A 69 -9.61 -8.18 -2.61
C LYS A 69 -10.33 -7.02 -3.29
N GLN A 70 -9.94 -6.65 -4.50
CA GLN A 70 -10.51 -5.47 -5.15
C GLN A 70 -10.79 -5.74 -6.63
N ASP A 71 -11.98 -5.34 -7.06
CA ASP A 71 -12.35 -5.24 -8.47
C ASP A 71 -12.38 -3.75 -8.91
N PRO A 72 -12.64 -3.42 -10.19
CA PRO A 72 -12.62 -2.04 -10.66
C PRO A 72 -13.59 -1.08 -9.96
N GLU A 73 -14.67 -1.60 -9.37
CA GLU A 73 -15.79 -0.82 -8.81
C GLU A 73 -15.82 -0.83 -7.28
N ALA A 74 -15.23 -1.85 -6.64
CA ALA A 74 -15.35 -2.03 -5.20
C ALA A 74 -14.18 -2.76 -4.54
N LEU A 75 -13.98 -2.41 -3.27
CA LEU A 75 -13.18 -3.17 -2.32
C LEU A 75 -14.08 -4.22 -1.65
N HIS A 76 -13.66 -5.47 -1.70
CA HIS A 76 -14.26 -6.56 -0.94
C HIS A 76 -13.42 -6.80 0.29
N TYR A 77 -14.08 -6.96 1.44
CA TYR A 77 -13.41 -7.17 2.71
C TYR A 77 -14.12 -8.23 3.56
N ARG A 78 -13.36 -8.89 4.42
CA ARG A 78 -13.88 -9.73 5.50
C ARG A 78 -12.96 -9.64 6.71
N ALA A 79 -13.53 -9.79 7.89
CA ALA A 79 -12.79 -9.89 9.13
C ALA A 79 -12.95 -11.29 9.73
N LEU A 80 -11.85 -11.81 10.25
CA LEU A 80 -11.80 -13.03 11.03
C LEU A 80 -11.34 -12.68 12.45
N PHE A 81 -12.22 -12.93 13.42
CA PHE A 81 -11.94 -12.73 14.84
C PHE A 81 -11.46 -14.04 15.47
N PRO A 82 -10.63 -13.98 16.53
CA PRO A 82 -10.18 -15.17 17.25
C PRO A 82 -11.37 -15.93 17.83
N THR A 83 -11.40 -17.26 17.64
CA THR A 83 -12.54 -18.13 18.01
C THR A 83 -12.73 -18.37 19.51
N SER A 84 -11.85 -17.87 20.38
CA SER A 84 -11.96 -18.06 21.82
C SER A 84 -11.23 -16.99 22.62
N SER A 85 -11.97 -16.13 23.31
CA SER A 85 -11.49 -15.46 24.52
C SER A 85 -11.34 -16.53 25.62
N PRO A 86 -10.23 -16.60 26.38
CA PRO A 86 -10.00 -17.64 27.38
C PRO A 86 -10.73 -17.36 28.70
N LEU A 87 -12.05 -17.25 28.68
CA LEU A 87 -12.87 -17.18 29.90
C LEU A 87 -14.08 -18.13 29.81
N PRO A 88 -14.39 -18.89 30.88
CA PRO A 88 -15.62 -19.64 30.96
C PRO A 88 -16.79 -18.71 31.31
N SER A 89 -17.98 -19.06 30.78
CA SER A 89 -19.33 -18.57 31.15
C SER A 89 -19.91 -17.40 30.33
N PRO A 90 -21.26 -17.33 30.25
CA PRO A 90 -22.14 -17.76 29.15
C PRO A 90 -22.27 -16.65 28.05
N PRO A 91 -23.05 -16.82 26.96
CA PRO A 91 -22.83 -16.10 25.71
C PRO A 91 -22.97 -14.58 25.92
N PRO A 92 -22.09 -13.76 25.33
CA PRO A 92 -22.27 -12.32 25.38
C PRO A 92 -23.59 -11.95 24.69
N LEU A 93 -24.55 -11.53 25.50
CA LEU A 93 -25.69 -10.73 25.08
C LEU A 93 -25.17 -9.35 24.68
N THR A 94 -24.80 -9.21 23.41
CA THR A 94 -24.96 -8.04 22.53
C THR A 94 -24.16 -8.35 21.27
N ASP A 95 -24.79 -8.24 20.10
CA ASP A 95 -24.05 -8.07 18.84
C ASP A 95 -23.09 -6.88 19.04
N GLU A 96 -21.81 -7.15 19.32
CA GLU A 96 -20.79 -6.11 19.16
C GLU A 96 -20.89 -5.69 17.68
N GLU A 97 -21.32 -4.46 17.42
CA GLU A 97 -21.38 -3.93 16.06
C GLU A 97 -20.00 -4.10 15.43
N ASP A 98 -19.94 -4.88 14.35
CA ASP A 98 -18.73 -5.12 13.60
C ASP A 98 -18.21 -3.80 12.98
N ASP A 99 -17.32 -3.14 13.70
CA ASP A 99 -16.66 -1.86 13.35
C ASP A 99 -15.64 -1.99 12.21
N THR A 100 -15.51 -3.17 11.58
CA THR A 100 -14.55 -3.43 10.49
C THR A 100 -14.69 -2.42 9.36
N LEU A 101 -15.91 -2.01 9.00
CA LEU A 101 -16.10 -1.03 7.92
C LEU A 101 -15.50 0.34 8.28
N ASP A 102 -15.68 0.79 9.51
CA ASP A 102 -15.16 2.07 9.97
C ASP A 102 -13.65 2.02 10.13
N LEU A 103 -13.12 0.89 10.62
CA LEU A 103 -11.68 0.62 10.63
C LEU A 103 -11.08 0.69 9.23
N ILE A 104 -11.71 0.09 8.21
CA ILE A 104 -11.23 0.15 6.81
C ILE A 104 -11.26 1.59 6.29
N LYS A 105 -12.38 2.30 6.46
CA LYS A 105 -12.51 3.69 6.01
C LYS A 105 -11.46 4.59 6.65
N HIS A 106 -11.19 4.36 7.93
CA HIS A 106 -10.18 5.07 8.69
C HIS A 106 -8.75 4.73 8.23
N TYR A 107 -8.40 3.45 8.17
CA TYR A 107 -7.07 2.96 7.82
C TYR A 107 -6.65 3.36 6.40
N PHE A 108 -7.57 3.32 5.43
CA PHE A 108 -7.29 3.77 4.06
C PHE A 108 -7.48 5.27 3.85
N ASN A 109 -7.82 6.05 4.88
CA ASN A 109 -8.15 7.46 4.79
C ASN A 109 -9.17 7.76 3.67
N LEU A 110 -10.34 7.12 3.68
CA LEU A 110 -11.32 7.24 2.57
C LEU A 110 -12.15 8.53 2.59
N LYS A 111 -12.01 9.37 3.62
CA LYS A 111 -12.79 10.62 3.74
C LYS A 111 -12.40 11.69 2.70
N PRO A 112 -11.11 12.01 2.47
CA PRO A 112 -10.73 12.93 1.40
C PRO A 112 -10.99 12.32 0.01
N ASN A 113 -11.52 13.12 -0.91
CA ASN A 113 -11.67 12.74 -2.31
C ASN A 113 -10.30 12.76 -3.00
N LEU A 114 -9.82 11.60 -3.43
CA LEU A 114 -8.46 11.51 -3.97
C LEU A 114 -8.37 12.10 -5.37
N GLY A 115 -9.41 11.97 -6.19
CA GLY A 115 -9.49 12.58 -7.52
C GLY A 115 -9.29 14.10 -7.49
N GLN A 116 -10.00 14.80 -6.59
CA GLN A 116 -9.86 16.24 -6.40
C GLN A 116 -8.44 16.63 -5.96
N LEU A 117 -7.83 15.85 -5.07
CA LEU A 117 -6.44 16.06 -4.66
C LEU A 117 -5.47 15.88 -5.85
N TYR A 118 -5.67 14.86 -6.69
CA TYR A 118 -4.85 14.66 -7.90
C TYR A 118 -5.00 15.83 -8.87
N GLU A 119 -6.21 16.36 -9.07
CA GLU A 119 -6.46 17.54 -9.91
C GLU A 119 -5.75 18.79 -9.35
N GLN A 120 -5.81 19.01 -8.04
CA GLN A 120 -5.12 20.10 -7.36
C GLN A 120 -3.59 19.99 -7.55
N TRP A 121 -3.00 18.83 -7.25
CA TRP A 121 -1.55 18.63 -7.36
C TRP A 121 -1.07 18.70 -8.81
N ALA A 122 -1.84 18.17 -9.77
CA ALA A 122 -1.54 18.28 -11.19
C ALA A 122 -1.62 19.71 -11.72
N SER A 123 -2.44 20.56 -11.10
CA SER A 123 -2.53 21.99 -11.44
C SER A 123 -1.34 22.77 -10.89
N GLY A 124 -0.84 22.39 -9.71
CA GLY A 124 0.31 23.02 -9.06
C GLY A 124 1.68 22.53 -9.55
N ASP A 125 1.76 21.34 -10.14
CA ASP A 125 3.03 20.76 -10.59
C ASP A 125 2.93 19.97 -11.92
N ALA A 126 3.68 20.45 -12.92
CA ALA A 126 3.75 19.83 -14.24
C ALA A 126 4.40 18.43 -14.21
N ASN A 127 5.33 18.17 -13.29
CA ASN A 127 5.96 16.86 -13.16
C ASN A 127 4.95 15.83 -12.63
N PHE A 128 4.19 16.19 -11.60
CA PHE A 128 3.08 15.39 -11.08
C PHE A 128 2.04 15.14 -12.17
N LYS A 129 1.58 16.17 -12.88
CA LYS A 129 0.61 16.06 -13.98
C LYS A 129 1.00 15.03 -15.04
N LYS A 130 2.31 14.93 -15.33
CA LYS A 130 2.84 13.99 -16.32
C LYS A 130 2.85 12.53 -15.83
N LYS A 131 3.06 12.29 -14.54
CA LYS A 131 3.28 10.94 -13.98
C LYS A 131 2.04 10.33 -13.32
N ALA A 132 1.24 11.14 -12.64
CA ALA A 132 0.10 10.71 -11.82
C ALA A 132 -0.96 9.88 -12.56
N PRO A 133 -1.29 10.10 -13.86
CA PRO A 133 -2.33 9.32 -14.55
C PRO A 133 -2.04 7.81 -14.64
N LYS A 134 -0.77 7.38 -14.51
CA LYS A 134 -0.39 5.97 -14.50
C LYS A 134 -0.42 5.33 -13.10
N PHE A 135 -0.64 6.15 -12.07
CA PHE A 135 -0.53 5.80 -10.66
C PHE A 135 -1.68 6.41 -9.87
N THR A 136 -2.91 6.17 -10.30
CA THR A 136 -4.12 6.60 -9.57
C THR A 136 -4.41 5.68 -8.38
N GLY A 137 -5.23 6.13 -7.43
CA GLY A 137 -5.66 5.33 -6.30
C GLY A 137 -4.58 5.07 -5.24
N VAL A 138 -3.45 5.75 -5.29
CA VAL A 138 -2.42 5.65 -4.25
C VAL A 138 -2.83 6.53 -3.07
N ARG A 139 -3.29 5.89 -1.99
CA ARG A 139 -3.63 6.56 -0.73
C ARG A 139 -2.54 6.40 0.32
N ILE A 140 -2.49 7.36 1.24
CA ILE A 140 -1.70 7.25 2.48
C ILE A 140 -2.52 6.50 3.51
N LEU A 141 -1.95 5.43 4.07
CA LEU A 141 -2.58 4.70 5.16
C LEU A 141 -2.49 5.50 6.47
N ASN A 142 -3.54 5.44 7.29
CA ASN A 142 -3.53 5.92 8.67
C ASN A 142 -3.21 4.76 9.60
N GLN A 143 -1.91 4.47 9.75
CA GLN A 143 -1.43 3.35 10.57
C GLN A 143 -1.40 3.74 12.05
N ASP A 144 -1.33 2.72 12.89
CA ASP A 144 -0.94 2.88 14.30
C ASP A 144 0.46 3.54 14.38
N ALA A 145 0.63 4.52 15.26
CA ALA A 145 1.86 5.31 15.31
C ALA A 145 3.04 4.48 15.80
N TRP A 146 2.80 3.52 16.69
CA TRP A 146 3.80 2.61 17.21
C TRP A 146 4.23 1.58 16.16
N GLU A 147 3.28 1.00 15.41
CA GLU A 147 3.56 0.14 14.26
C GLU A 147 4.41 0.87 13.21
N ALA A 148 4.01 2.10 12.85
CA ALA A 148 4.77 2.92 11.90
C ALA A 148 6.19 3.21 12.40
N LEU A 149 6.34 3.62 13.67
CA LEU A 149 7.64 3.89 14.29
C LEU A 149 8.60 2.71 14.19
N ILE A 150 8.14 1.53 14.60
CA ILE A 150 8.97 0.32 14.59
C ILE A 150 9.26 -0.13 13.15
N GLY A 151 8.27 -0.11 12.27
CA GLY A 151 8.44 -0.43 10.85
C GLY A 151 9.48 0.47 10.16
N PHE A 152 9.44 1.78 10.42
CA PHE A 152 10.39 2.70 9.80
C PHE A 152 11.78 2.71 10.44
N ILE A 153 11.92 2.35 11.72
CA ILE A 153 13.24 2.03 12.30
C ILE A 153 13.86 0.83 11.53
N CYS A 154 13.08 -0.22 11.26
CA CYS A 154 13.50 -1.37 10.44
C CYS A 154 13.88 -0.97 9.00
N SER A 155 13.32 0.14 8.49
CA SER A 155 13.53 0.60 7.10
C SER A 155 14.88 1.27 6.83
N SER A 156 15.54 1.79 7.86
CA SER A 156 16.81 2.53 7.72
C SER A 156 17.87 1.69 6.99
N ASN A 157 18.40 2.17 5.86
CA ASN A 157 19.38 1.44 5.03
C ASN A 157 18.97 -0.03 4.73
N ASN A 158 17.77 -0.21 4.17
CA ASN A 158 17.17 -1.52 3.94
C ASN A 158 16.30 -1.52 2.66
N ASN A 159 15.69 -2.66 2.30
CA ASN A 159 14.74 -2.76 1.19
C ASN A 159 13.39 -3.31 1.65
N ILE A 160 12.31 -2.97 0.91
CA ILE A 160 10.92 -3.28 1.28
C ILE A 160 10.71 -4.78 1.59
N SER A 161 11.30 -5.68 0.79
CA SER A 161 11.15 -7.13 1.01
C SER A 161 11.74 -7.57 2.35
N ARG A 162 12.96 -7.13 2.66
CA ARG A 162 13.62 -7.48 3.94
C ARG A 162 12.93 -6.83 5.13
N ILE A 163 12.44 -5.59 4.98
CA ILE A 163 11.69 -4.90 6.04
C ILE A 163 10.42 -5.69 6.37
N SER A 164 9.66 -6.11 5.36
CA SER A 164 8.43 -6.88 5.54
C SER A 164 8.69 -8.19 6.30
N GLN A 165 9.76 -8.92 5.94
CA GLN A 165 10.17 -10.13 6.67
C GLN A 165 10.59 -9.84 8.12
N MET A 166 11.26 -8.72 8.37
CA MET A 166 11.64 -8.32 9.74
C MET A 166 10.39 -8.03 10.57
N VAL A 167 9.46 -7.23 10.04
CA VAL A 167 8.21 -6.89 10.75
C VAL A 167 7.34 -8.14 10.98
N GLU A 168 7.27 -9.04 10.01
CA GLU A 168 6.60 -10.33 10.16
C GLU A 168 7.19 -11.16 11.31
N LYS A 169 8.52 -11.36 11.33
CA LYS A 169 9.19 -12.04 12.44
C LYS A 169 8.94 -11.36 13.77
N LEU A 170 8.93 -10.02 13.82
CA LEU A 170 8.62 -9.29 15.03
C LEU A 170 7.23 -9.66 15.57
N CYS A 171 6.21 -9.66 14.70
CA CYS A 171 4.85 -10.01 15.08
C CYS A 171 4.74 -11.47 15.50
N LEU A 172 5.35 -12.41 14.78
CA LEU A 172 5.32 -13.84 15.13
C LEU A 172 5.89 -14.13 16.52
N HIS A 173 6.97 -13.44 16.90
CA HIS A 173 7.67 -13.71 18.17
C HIS A 173 7.15 -12.89 19.35
N TYR A 174 6.58 -11.71 19.12
CA TYR A 174 6.23 -10.76 20.20
C TYR A 174 4.80 -10.22 20.13
N GLY A 175 4.09 -10.48 19.03
CA GLY A 175 2.71 -10.07 18.81
C GLY A 175 1.71 -11.10 19.32
N PRO A 176 0.49 -10.67 19.70
CA PRO A 176 -0.54 -11.60 20.13
C PRO A 176 -1.03 -12.42 18.94
N TYR A 177 -1.15 -13.74 19.11
CA TYR A 177 -1.72 -14.63 18.11
C TYR A 177 -3.21 -14.32 17.89
N ILE A 178 -3.65 -14.27 16.64
CA ILE A 178 -5.05 -14.04 16.28
C ILE A 178 -5.68 -15.34 15.76
N ALA A 179 -5.22 -15.84 14.62
CA ALA A 179 -5.69 -17.10 14.02
C ALA A 179 -4.75 -17.54 12.88
N ASP A 180 -5.02 -18.71 12.32
CA ASP A 180 -4.34 -19.22 11.12
C ASP A 180 -5.19 -19.01 9.87
N ILE A 181 -4.55 -18.63 8.76
CA ILE A 181 -5.13 -18.73 7.41
C ILE A 181 -4.24 -19.65 6.60
N ASN A 182 -4.79 -20.73 6.05
CA ASN A 182 -4.04 -21.73 5.27
C ASN A 182 -2.79 -22.25 6.02
N SER A 183 -2.96 -22.55 7.30
CA SER A 183 -1.88 -22.99 8.22
C SER A 183 -0.74 -21.99 8.41
N GLN A 184 -0.95 -20.72 8.05
CA GLN A 184 -0.02 -19.63 8.33
C GLN A 184 -0.54 -18.80 9.51
N PRO A 185 0.23 -18.66 10.59
CA PRO A 185 -0.18 -17.89 11.76
C PRO A 185 -0.17 -16.38 11.45
N TYR A 186 -1.21 -15.70 11.94
CA TYR A 186 -1.30 -14.25 11.96
C TYR A 186 -1.26 -13.77 13.41
N HIS A 187 -0.30 -12.92 13.70
CA HIS A 187 -0.17 -12.24 14.99
C HIS A 187 -0.37 -10.75 14.78
N ASP A 188 -0.99 -10.06 15.73
CA ASP A 188 -1.10 -8.61 15.71
C ASP A 188 0.25 -7.93 16.06
N PHE A 189 0.30 -6.60 16.05
CA PHE A 189 1.52 -5.88 16.36
C PHE A 189 1.87 -5.99 17.85
N PRO A 190 3.15 -6.21 18.21
CA PRO A 190 3.58 -6.21 19.60
C PRO A 190 3.36 -4.85 20.27
N GLN A 191 2.97 -4.83 21.54
CA GLN A 191 2.90 -3.62 22.35
C GLN A 191 4.29 -3.21 22.86
N PRO A 192 4.56 -1.93 23.20
CA PRO A 192 5.87 -1.50 23.69
C PRO A 192 6.40 -2.37 24.84
N LYS A 193 5.57 -2.65 25.85
CA LYS A 193 5.86 -3.55 26.98
C LYS A 193 6.37 -4.95 26.60
N THR A 194 6.03 -5.50 25.43
CA THR A 194 6.52 -6.84 25.04
C THR A 194 7.95 -6.80 24.51
N LEU A 195 8.46 -5.60 24.17
CA LEU A 195 9.78 -5.40 23.59
C LEU A 195 10.83 -4.85 24.59
N VAL A 196 10.48 -4.64 25.85
CA VAL A 196 11.40 -4.12 26.89
C VAL A 196 12.14 -5.19 27.69
N GLY A 197 11.82 -6.47 27.48
CA GLY A 197 12.43 -7.58 28.22
C GLY A 197 13.95 -7.68 28.02
N PRO A 198 14.72 -8.18 29.02
CA PRO A 198 16.19 -8.12 29.02
C PRO A 198 16.87 -8.91 27.90
N LYS A 199 16.19 -9.92 27.33
CA LYS A 199 16.71 -10.74 26.23
C LYS A 199 16.20 -10.30 24.84
N VAL A 200 15.36 -9.26 24.77
CA VAL A 200 14.72 -8.86 23.50
C VAL A 200 15.75 -8.39 22.48
N GLU A 201 16.70 -7.53 22.86
CA GLU A 201 17.73 -7.09 21.92
C GLU A 201 18.52 -8.27 21.34
N GLN A 202 18.97 -9.19 22.20
CA GLN A 202 19.74 -10.36 21.78
C GLN A 202 18.93 -11.22 20.81
N HIS A 203 17.68 -11.54 21.14
CA HIS A 203 16.83 -12.36 20.30
C HIS A 203 16.53 -11.67 18.96
N LEU A 204 16.30 -10.35 18.93
CA LEU A 204 16.16 -9.60 17.67
C LEU A 204 17.42 -9.66 16.81
N ARG A 205 18.62 -9.70 17.40
CA ARG A 205 19.87 -9.91 16.65
C ARG A 205 19.91 -11.29 16.01
N GLU A 206 19.53 -12.32 16.76
CA GLU A 206 19.42 -13.71 16.27
C GLU A 206 18.39 -13.84 15.13
N LEU A 207 17.29 -13.07 15.19
CA LEU A 207 16.27 -13.02 14.13
C LEU A 207 16.70 -12.22 12.87
N GLY A 208 17.88 -11.58 12.89
CA GLY A 208 18.47 -10.92 11.73
C GLY A 208 18.22 -9.41 11.62
N PHE A 209 17.82 -8.76 12.72
CA PHE A 209 17.60 -7.29 12.74
C PHE A 209 18.89 -6.48 12.71
N GLY A 210 20.03 -7.12 13.02
CA GLY A 210 21.36 -6.49 13.02
C GLY A 210 21.44 -5.37 14.05
N TYR A 211 22.08 -4.25 13.68
CA TYR A 211 22.22 -3.09 14.59
C TYR A 211 20.88 -2.47 15.00
N ARG A 212 19.81 -2.66 14.22
CA ARG A 212 18.48 -2.12 14.51
C ARG A 212 17.84 -2.77 15.72
N ALA A 213 18.27 -3.98 16.11
CA ALA A 213 17.81 -4.63 17.33
C ALA A 213 17.98 -3.73 18.56
N LYS A 214 19.14 -3.07 18.69
CA LYS A 214 19.40 -2.09 19.76
C LYS A 214 18.45 -0.90 19.69
N TYR A 215 18.18 -0.40 18.48
CA TYR A 215 17.30 0.75 18.28
C TYR A 215 15.86 0.45 18.67
N LEU A 216 15.36 -0.72 18.25
CA LEU A 216 14.02 -1.19 18.60
C LEU A 216 13.87 -1.39 20.11
N HIS A 217 14.80 -2.11 20.73
CA HIS A 217 14.75 -2.38 22.16
C HIS A 217 14.82 -1.08 22.98
N ARG A 218 15.76 -0.17 22.65
CA ARG A 218 15.88 1.10 23.37
C ARG A 218 14.69 2.03 23.12
N THR A 219 14.17 2.08 21.89
CA THR A 219 12.97 2.87 21.58
C THR A 219 11.76 2.34 22.33
N ALA A 220 11.58 1.02 22.41
CA ALA A 220 10.52 0.40 23.21
C ALA A 220 10.59 0.79 24.68
N GLN A 221 11.80 0.79 25.28
CA GLN A 221 12.00 1.26 26.66
C GLN A 221 11.58 2.73 26.81
N MET A 222 12.03 3.61 25.91
CA MET A 222 11.71 5.04 25.97
C MET A 222 10.22 5.32 25.80
N VAL A 223 9.53 4.57 24.93
CA VAL A 223 8.08 4.71 24.73
C VAL A 223 7.31 4.12 25.91
N GLU A 224 7.73 2.99 26.47
CA GLU A 224 7.13 2.41 27.66
C GLU A 224 7.28 3.33 28.88
N GLU A 225 8.46 3.93 29.08
CA GLU A 225 8.73 4.91 30.14
C GLU A 225 7.85 6.17 30.02
N ARG A 226 7.60 6.65 28.80
CA ARG A 226 6.73 7.81 28.53
C ARG A 226 5.24 7.46 28.49
N GLY A 227 4.91 6.19 28.31
CA GLY A 227 3.57 5.68 28.02
C GLY A 227 3.16 5.85 26.55
N ILE A 228 2.36 4.93 26.02
CA ILE A 228 1.89 4.97 24.63
C ILE A 228 1.07 6.23 24.31
N ALA A 229 0.36 6.78 25.31
CA ALA A 229 -0.40 8.02 25.18
C ALA A 229 0.48 9.23 24.80
N TRP A 230 1.77 9.24 25.17
CA TRP A 230 2.70 10.27 24.72
C TRP A 230 2.86 10.25 23.19
N LEU A 231 3.02 9.06 22.60
CA LEU A 231 3.18 8.91 21.16
C LEU A 231 1.89 9.30 20.42
N GLU A 232 0.73 8.85 20.92
CA GLU A 232 -0.56 9.22 20.35
C GLU A 232 -0.88 10.71 20.51
N GLY A 233 -0.35 11.36 21.56
CA GLY A 233 -0.44 12.81 21.74
C GLY A 233 0.27 13.63 20.65
N LEU A 234 1.13 13.01 19.84
CA LEU A 234 1.80 13.66 18.69
C LEU A 234 0.96 13.63 17.41
N ARG A 235 -0.20 12.97 17.42
CA ARG A 235 -1.07 12.78 16.27
C ARG A 235 -1.68 14.10 15.80
N ASN A 236 -1.84 14.25 14.49
CA ASN A 236 -2.59 15.34 13.89
C ASN A 236 -4.03 15.31 14.39
N SER A 237 -4.47 16.38 15.05
CA SER A 237 -5.81 16.50 15.62
C SER A 237 -6.93 16.48 14.58
N GLU A 238 -6.63 16.74 13.30
CA GLU A 238 -7.57 16.60 12.18
C GLU A 238 -7.69 15.16 11.64
N SER A 239 -6.75 14.31 12.01
CA SER A 239 -6.73 12.88 11.68
C SER A 239 -6.53 12.06 12.97
N PRO A 240 -7.46 12.17 13.93
CA PRO A 240 -7.31 11.56 15.25
C PRO A 240 -7.46 10.04 15.15
N LEU A 241 -7.39 9.34 16.28
CA LEU A 241 -7.64 7.89 16.32
C LEU A 241 -9.09 7.55 15.92
N LEU A 242 -9.32 6.30 15.50
CA LEU A 242 -10.66 5.80 15.20
C LEU A 242 -11.63 6.07 16.38
N GLY A 243 -12.81 6.58 16.07
CA GLY A 243 -13.84 6.94 17.05
C GLY A 243 -13.68 8.32 17.71
N GLN A 244 -12.59 9.05 17.45
CA GLN A 244 -12.40 10.41 17.97
C GLN A 244 -12.84 11.49 16.96
N THR A 245 -13.22 12.66 17.48
CA THR A 245 -13.68 13.77 16.65
C THR A 245 -12.50 14.64 16.19
N PRO A 246 -12.37 14.91 14.88
CA PRO A 246 -11.34 15.81 14.37
C PRO A 246 -11.47 17.24 14.90
N SER A 247 -10.34 17.91 15.11
CA SER A 247 -10.28 19.32 15.47
C SER A 247 -9.17 20.04 14.68
N PRO A 248 -9.23 21.37 14.51
CA PRO A 248 -8.23 22.11 13.74
C PRO A 248 -6.79 21.90 14.27
N ALA A 249 -5.83 21.73 13.36
CA ALA A 249 -4.42 21.49 13.69
C ALA A 249 -3.50 22.70 13.44
N GLY A 250 -4.09 23.90 13.36
CA GLY A 250 -3.40 25.17 13.08
C GLY A 250 -3.09 25.41 11.60
N ASP A 251 -2.48 26.55 11.32
CA ASP A 251 -2.27 27.07 9.97
C ASP A 251 -0.97 26.57 9.32
N MET A 252 -1.03 26.34 8.01
CA MET A 252 0.16 26.00 7.22
C MET A 252 1.09 27.21 7.10
N VAL A 253 2.32 27.06 7.59
CA VAL A 253 3.40 28.04 7.47
C VAL A 253 4.59 27.45 6.72
N GLU A 254 5.61 28.27 6.45
CA GLU A 254 6.88 27.76 5.93
C GLU A 254 7.46 26.73 6.92
N GLY A 255 7.59 25.51 6.44
CA GLY A 255 8.02 24.38 7.27
C GLY A 255 6.91 23.38 7.60
N GLY A 256 5.63 23.74 7.45
CA GLY A 256 4.50 22.92 7.91
C GLY A 256 3.96 23.38 9.26
N ARG A 257 2.86 22.78 9.72
CA ARG A 257 2.17 23.22 10.93
C ARG A 257 2.99 23.00 12.19
N GLY A 258 2.69 23.80 13.22
CA GLY A 258 3.38 23.74 14.52
C GLY A 258 3.32 22.35 15.16
N GLY A 259 2.15 21.69 15.10
CA GLY A 259 1.98 20.33 15.64
C GLY A 259 2.84 19.29 14.92
N TYR A 260 2.92 19.35 13.58
CA TYR A 260 3.82 18.49 12.80
C TYR A 260 5.28 18.70 13.22
N ARG A 261 5.74 19.96 13.33
CA ARG A 261 7.12 20.27 13.72
C ARG A 261 7.43 19.75 15.13
N HIS A 262 6.51 19.93 16.06
CA HIS A 262 6.64 19.40 17.42
C HIS A 262 6.73 17.87 17.41
N ALA A 263 5.84 17.18 16.70
CA ALA A 263 5.85 15.72 16.58
C ALA A 263 7.19 15.22 16.00
N HIS A 264 7.67 15.85 14.93
CA HIS A 264 8.95 15.51 14.30
C HIS A 264 10.12 15.63 15.27
N GLU A 265 10.20 16.75 16.01
CA GLU A 265 11.26 16.98 17.00
C GLU A 265 11.21 16.00 18.17
N GLN A 266 10.00 15.69 18.66
CA GLN A 266 9.81 14.69 19.71
C GLN A 266 10.27 13.29 19.26
N LEU A 267 9.97 12.90 18.01
CA LEU A 267 10.40 11.62 17.44
C LEU A 267 11.92 11.53 17.26
N LEU A 268 12.60 12.62 16.89
CA LEU A 268 14.07 12.67 16.78
C LEU A 268 14.79 12.39 18.11
N SER A 269 14.11 12.51 19.25
CA SER A 269 14.68 12.13 20.55
C SER A 269 14.83 10.61 20.74
N LEU A 270 14.18 9.79 19.90
CA LEU A 270 14.17 8.33 20.02
C LEU A 270 15.41 7.68 19.36
N GLN A 271 15.81 6.52 19.89
CA GLN A 271 16.99 5.80 19.40
C GLN A 271 16.78 5.24 17.99
N GLY A 272 17.61 5.67 17.04
CA GLY A 272 17.55 5.17 15.66
C GLY A 272 16.51 5.89 14.79
N VAL A 273 15.93 6.98 15.28
CA VAL A 273 15.02 7.84 14.53
C VAL A 273 15.79 9.07 14.02
N GLY A 274 16.09 9.09 12.72
CA GLY A 274 16.60 10.28 12.03
C GLY A 274 15.47 11.05 11.32
N PRO A 275 15.78 12.18 10.65
CA PRO A 275 14.79 13.05 10.01
C PRO A 275 13.82 12.32 9.08
N LYS A 276 14.33 11.44 8.23
CA LYS A 276 13.50 10.61 7.32
C LYS A 276 12.57 9.68 8.08
N VAL A 277 13.04 9.02 9.14
CA VAL A 277 12.23 8.09 9.93
C VAL A 277 11.13 8.88 10.66
N ALA A 278 11.48 10.01 11.28
CA ALA A 278 10.51 10.89 11.93
C ALA A 278 9.42 11.35 10.95
N ASP A 279 9.80 11.81 9.75
CA ASP A 279 8.83 12.19 8.72
C ASP A 279 7.94 11.02 8.27
N CYS A 280 8.50 9.81 8.10
CA CYS A 280 7.67 8.64 7.79
C CYS A 280 6.63 8.37 8.88
N VAL A 281 7.00 8.49 10.16
CA VAL A 281 6.06 8.30 11.28
C VAL A 281 5.03 9.43 11.30
N CYS A 282 5.45 10.67 11.09
CA CYS A 282 4.54 11.82 10.98
C CYS A 282 3.48 11.60 9.89
N LEU A 283 3.91 11.19 8.69
CA LEU A 283 3.02 10.99 7.54
C LEU A 283 2.11 9.77 7.69
N PHE A 284 2.69 8.60 7.97
CA PHE A 284 2.00 7.31 7.87
C PHE A 284 1.37 6.84 9.19
N GLY A 285 1.87 7.31 10.33
CA GLY A 285 1.42 6.88 11.66
C GLY A 285 0.68 7.96 12.44
N LEU A 286 1.00 9.24 12.22
CA LEU A 286 0.44 10.37 12.98
C LEU A 286 -0.49 11.28 12.16
N GLY A 287 -0.68 11.01 10.86
CA GLY A 287 -1.64 11.72 10.01
C GLY A 287 -1.23 13.15 9.62
N TRP A 288 0.04 13.52 9.74
CA TRP A 288 0.57 14.81 9.26
C TRP A 288 0.81 14.76 7.75
N GLY A 289 -0.24 15.05 6.98
CA GLY A 289 -0.24 14.99 5.52
C GLY A 289 0.81 15.87 4.83
N GLU A 290 1.33 16.89 5.52
CA GLU A 290 2.34 17.80 4.98
C GLU A 290 3.78 17.29 5.15
N SER A 291 3.99 16.22 5.91
CA SER A 291 5.31 15.63 6.13
C SER A 291 5.83 14.97 4.87
N VAL A 292 7.08 15.26 4.49
CA VAL A 292 7.71 14.74 3.28
C VAL A 292 9.01 14.02 3.63
N PRO A 293 8.99 12.69 3.79
CA PRO A 293 10.19 11.91 4.04
C PRO A 293 11.13 11.91 2.82
N ILE A 294 12.36 12.41 2.98
CA ILE A 294 13.33 12.43 1.88
C ILE A 294 14.37 11.33 2.10
N ASP A 295 14.27 10.27 1.31
CA ASP A 295 15.29 9.24 1.18
C ASP A 295 16.11 9.42 -0.10
N THR A 296 16.91 8.41 -0.47
CA THR A 296 17.71 8.43 -1.70
C THR A 296 16.85 8.49 -2.96
N HIS A 297 15.66 7.86 -2.98
CA HIS A 297 14.77 7.88 -4.13
C HIS A 297 14.12 9.25 -4.30
N VAL A 298 13.57 9.81 -3.21
CA VAL A 298 12.97 11.15 -3.22
C VAL A 298 14.03 12.21 -3.54
N TRP A 299 15.25 12.02 -3.06
CA TRP A 299 16.38 12.88 -3.45
C TRP A 299 16.68 12.80 -4.95
N GLN A 300 16.73 11.61 -5.55
CA GLN A 300 16.91 11.45 -6.99
C GLN A 300 15.76 12.08 -7.79
N ILE A 301 14.52 11.98 -7.32
CA ILE A 301 13.35 12.68 -7.90
C ILE A 301 13.56 14.19 -7.84
N ALA A 302 13.95 14.73 -6.67
CA ALA A 302 14.21 16.16 -6.51
C ALA A 302 15.31 16.67 -7.45
N GLN A 303 16.38 15.88 -7.65
CA GLN A 303 17.47 16.22 -8.57
C GLN A 303 17.01 16.18 -10.03
N ARG A 304 16.37 15.09 -10.45
CA ARG A 304 15.98 14.82 -11.84
C ARG A 304 14.86 15.75 -12.31
N ASP A 305 13.83 15.92 -11.48
CA ASP A 305 12.56 16.52 -11.89
C ASP A 305 12.43 17.98 -11.41
N TYR A 306 13.11 18.36 -10.31
CA TYR A 306 12.97 19.68 -9.65
C TYR A 306 14.28 20.48 -9.56
N LYS A 307 15.33 20.03 -10.27
CA LYS A 307 16.61 20.74 -10.44
C LYS A 307 17.38 20.98 -9.12
N PHE A 308 17.14 20.16 -8.09
CA PHE A 308 18.05 20.08 -6.94
C PHE A 308 19.36 19.37 -7.31
N GLY A 309 20.35 19.34 -6.41
CA GLY A 309 21.61 18.61 -6.64
C GLY A 309 22.76 19.44 -7.20
N LYS A 310 22.63 20.77 -7.27
CA LYS A 310 23.69 21.69 -7.75
C LYS A 310 23.94 22.83 -6.77
N GLY A 311 25.13 23.43 -6.87
CA GLY A 311 25.52 24.60 -6.05
C GLY A 311 25.39 24.31 -4.55
N LYS A 312 24.70 25.19 -3.81
CA LYS A 312 24.45 25.06 -2.37
C LYS A 312 23.65 23.81 -1.96
N HIS A 313 23.06 23.09 -2.93
CA HIS A 313 22.31 21.85 -2.73
C HIS A 313 22.97 20.66 -3.42
N SER A 314 24.30 20.61 -3.51
CA SER A 314 25.03 19.51 -4.13
C SER A 314 24.93 18.18 -3.37
N SER A 315 24.68 18.23 -2.05
CA SER A 315 24.50 17.06 -1.19
C SER A 315 23.27 17.20 -0.28
N LEU A 316 22.78 16.05 0.22
CA LEU A 316 21.62 15.96 1.12
C LEU A 316 22.01 16.31 2.57
N THR A 317 22.35 17.58 2.79
CA THR A 317 22.53 18.16 4.14
C THR A 317 21.17 18.44 4.77
N LYS A 318 21.13 18.76 6.08
CA LYS A 318 19.89 19.20 6.75
C LYS A 318 19.22 20.39 6.02
N ALA A 319 20.00 21.40 5.63
CA ALA A 319 19.48 22.55 4.91
C ALA A 319 18.89 22.18 3.54
N THR A 320 19.53 21.24 2.82
CA THR A 320 18.99 20.72 1.55
C THR A 320 17.74 19.88 1.77
N TYR A 321 17.71 19.03 2.81
CA TYR A 321 16.53 18.26 3.21
C TYR A 321 15.33 19.19 3.46
N ASP A 322 15.53 20.20 4.31
CA ASP A 322 14.51 21.19 4.65
C ASP A 322 14.04 21.97 3.40
N ALA A 323 14.97 22.35 2.50
CA ALA A 323 14.64 23.06 1.27
C ALA A 323 13.82 22.21 0.29
N VAL A 324 14.14 20.93 0.13
CA VAL A 324 13.36 20.00 -0.72
C VAL A 324 11.96 19.79 -0.13
N ALA A 325 11.86 19.57 1.18
CA ALA A 325 10.57 19.39 1.85
C ALA A 325 9.71 20.67 1.77
N ASN A 326 10.32 21.84 1.96
CA ASN A 326 9.66 23.14 1.79
C ASN A 326 9.16 23.34 0.36
N HIS A 327 9.96 22.98 -0.63
CA HIS A 327 9.57 23.08 -2.04
C HIS A 327 8.33 22.24 -2.33
N PHE A 328 8.30 20.97 -1.91
CA PHE A 328 7.15 20.09 -2.11
C PHE A 328 5.90 20.55 -1.34
N ARG A 329 6.04 21.05 -0.11
CA ARG A 329 4.93 21.70 0.61
C ARG A 329 4.41 22.95 -0.09
N GLY A 330 5.28 23.74 -0.72
CA GLY A 330 4.87 24.89 -1.52
C GLY A 330 4.05 24.51 -2.76
N LEU A 331 4.33 23.36 -3.37
CA LEU A 331 3.61 22.87 -4.54
C LEU A 331 2.26 22.24 -4.21
N TRP A 332 2.21 21.45 -3.13
CA TRP A 332 1.09 20.53 -2.87
C TRP A 332 0.35 20.82 -1.57
N GLY A 333 0.79 21.81 -0.79
CA GLY A 333 0.12 22.28 0.41
C GLY A 333 0.11 21.25 1.55
N LYS A 334 -1.05 21.13 2.19
CA LYS A 334 -1.28 20.33 3.39
C LYS A 334 -1.16 18.83 3.16
N GLU A 335 -1.31 18.37 1.92
CA GLU A 335 -1.22 16.97 1.52
C GLU A 335 0.06 16.68 0.70
N ALA A 336 1.12 17.47 0.88
CA ALA A 336 2.38 17.28 0.15
C ALA A 336 3.01 15.89 0.35
N GLY A 337 2.88 15.32 1.55
CA GLY A 337 3.26 13.95 1.84
C GLY A 337 2.47 12.91 1.04
N TRP A 338 1.23 13.21 0.67
CA TRP A 338 0.43 12.34 -0.17
C TRP A 338 0.89 12.40 -1.62
N ALA A 339 1.03 13.60 -2.16
CA ALA A 339 1.48 13.83 -3.53
C ALA A 339 2.90 13.25 -3.78
N HIS A 340 3.85 13.47 -2.86
CA HIS A 340 5.20 12.93 -3.03
C HIS A 340 5.19 11.39 -3.04
N SER A 341 4.28 10.74 -2.28
CA SER A 341 4.21 9.28 -2.20
C SER A 341 3.77 8.67 -3.53
N VAL A 342 2.94 9.38 -4.31
CA VAL A 342 2.61 8.97 -5.69
C VAL A 342 3.86 8.96 -6.56
N LEU A 343 4.69 10.01 -6.48
CA LEU A 343 5.93 10.11 -7.26
C LEU A 343 6.97 9.08 -6.82
N PHE A 344 7.10 8.86 -5.51
CA PHE A 344 7.94 7.81 -4.95
C PHE A 344 7.51 6.44 -5.48
N THR A 345 6.21 6.14 -5.41
CA THR A 345 5.63 4.90 -5.92
C THR A 345 5.94 4.71 -7.41
N ALA A 346 5.84 5.78 -8.20
CA ALA A 346 6.16 5.73 -9.62
C ALA A 346 7.64 5.43 -9.91
N ASP A 347 8.55 5.76 -8.99
CA ASP A 347 10.00 5.54 -9.14
C ASP A 347 10.44 4.14 -8.66
N LEU A 348 9.58 3.40 -7.95
CA LEU A 348 9.89 2.04 -7.48
C LEU A 348 10.04 1.06 -8.66
N LYS A 349 11.11 0.26 -8.62
CA LYS A 349 11.39 -0.79 -9.62
C LYS A 349 10.21 -1.74 -9.84
N THR A 350 9.51 -2.09 -8.77
CA THR A 350 8.31 -2.95 -8.77
C THR A 350 7.23 -2.46 -9.73
N PHE A 351 7.14 -1.15 -9.96
CA PHE A 351 6.14 -0.55 -10.84
C PHE A 351 6.72 0.06 -12.13
N SER A 352 8.02 -0.15 -12.39
CA SER A 352 8.69 0.36 -13.59
C SER A 352 8.01 -0.07 -14.89
N GLN A 353 7.39 -1.25 -14.93
CA GLN A 353 6.68 -1.76 -16.11
C GLN A 353 5.45 -0.90 -16.48
N ARG A 354 4.78 -0.28 -15.50
CA ARG A 354 3.66 0.66 -15.75
C ARG A 354 4.12 1.94 -16.43
N LEU A 355 5.39 2.33 -16.23
CA LEU A 355 5.99 3.45 -16.96
C LEU A 355 6.40 3.06 -18.39
N VAL A 356 6.78 1.79 -18.59
CA VAL A 356 7.41 1.24 -19.81
C VAL A 356 6.41 0.71 -20.82
N THR A 357 5.08 0.77 -20.60
CA THR A 357 4.07 0.33 -21.58
C THR A 357 4.29 1.01 -22.94
N LYS A 358 5.13 0.40 -23.77
CA LYS A 358 5.32 0.66 -25.18
C LYS A 358 4.15 -0.02 -25.84
N VAL A 359 3.40 0.75 -26.62
CA VAL A 359 2.47 0.20 -27.59
C VAL A 359 3.31 -0.50 -28.65
N GLU A 360 3.66 -1.78 -28.43
CA GLU A 360 4.17 -2.61 -29.51
C GLU A 360 3.01 -2.88 -30.47
N THR A 361 3.05 -2.15 -31.59
CA THR A 361 2.02 -2.23 -32.61
C THR A 361 2.31 -3.47 -33.45
N VAL A 362 1.75 -4.63 -33.08
CA VAL A 362 1.76 -5.78 -33.98
C VAL A 362 0.76 -5.48 -35.10
N LYS A 363 1.26 -5.06 -36.27
CA LYS A 363 0.45 -4.94 -37.48
C LYS A 363 0.17 -6.35 -38.00
N VAL A 364 -1.06 -6.82 -37.82
CA VAL A 364 -1.56 -7.98 -38.56
C VAL A 364 -2.39 -7.44 -39.72
N GLU A 365 -1.90 -7.61 -40.95
CA GLU A 365 -2.65 -7.27 -42.15
C GLU A 365 -3.47 -8.49 -42.58
N GLY A 366 -4.79 -8.42 -42.41
CA GLY A 366 -5.74 -9.39 -42.95
C GLY A 366 -6.55 -8.78 -44.09
N VAL A 367 -6.59 -9.46 -45.24
CA VAL A 367 -7.45 -9.11 -46.38
C VAL A 367 -8.67 -10.03 -46.35
N VAL A 368 -9.85 -9.45 -46.16
CA VAL A 368 -11.11 -10.18 -46.33
C VAL A 368 -11.70 -9.78 -47.68
N LYS A 369 -11.87 -10.76 -48.58
CA LYS A 369 -12.62 -10.60 -49.83
C LYS A 369 -14.06 -11.02 -49.57
N GLU A 370 -15.00 -10.10 -49.67
CA GLU A 370 -16.42 -10.44 -49.79
C GLU A 370 -16.77 -10.61 -51.27
N GLU A 371 -17.30 -11.77 -51.64
CA GLU A 371 -17.99 -11.97 -52.91
C GLU A 371 -19.48 -11.75 -52.70
N ILE A 372 -20.07 -10.76 -53.38
CA ILE A 372 -21.51 -10.76 -53.67
C ILE A 372 -21.71 -10.38 -55.13
N GLY A 373 -22.49 -11.21 -55.82
CA GLY A 373 -22.62 -11.22 -57.27
C GLY A 373 -23.71 -10.32 -57.87
N ALA A 374 -23.68 -10.38 -59.20
CA ALA A 374 -24.73 -10.07 -60.18
C ALA A 374 -25.24 -8.63 -60.32
N HIS A 375 -24.33 -7.68 -60.59
CA HIS A 375 -24.36 -6.77 -61.76
C HIS A 375 -23.37 -5.61 -61.55
N GLY A 376 -22.30 -5.57 -62.35
CA GLY A 376 -21.58 -4.34 -62.70
C GLY A 376 -20.54 -3.78 -61.71
N ASP A 377 -19.33 -4.36 -61.74
CA ASP A 377 -18.02 -3.68 -61.78
C ASP A 377 -17.58 -2.72 -60.63
N ASP A 378 -17.80 -3.09 -59.36
CA ASP A 378 -17.08 -2.47 -58.24
C ASP A 378 -16.65 -3.52 -57.19
N SER A 379 -15.34 -3.68 -56.98
CA SER A 379 -14.77 -4.57 -55.96
C SER A 379 -14.35 -3.75 -54.74
N THR A 380 -14.92 -4.02 -53.56
CA THR A 380 -14.58 -3.31 -52.32
C THR A 380 -13.56 -4.12 -51.53
N GLU A 381 -12.31 -3.66 -51.44
CA GLU A 381 -11.30 -4.25 -50.52
C GLU A 381 -11.39 -3.57 -49.14
N THR A 382 -11.69 -4.34 -48.10
CA THR A 382 -11.72 -3.86 -46.71
C THR A 382 -10.47 -4.35 -45.98
N LYS A 383 -9.55 -3.43 -45.66
CA LYS A 383 -8.34 -3.73 -44.87
C LYS A 383 -8.65 -3.54 -43.38
N ILE A 384 -8.72 -4.64 -42.62
CA ILE A 384 -8.97 -4.60 -41.18
C ILE A 384 -7.63 -4.57 -40.45
N THR A 385 -7.40 -3.56 -39.61
CA THR A 385 -6.23 -3.49 -38.73
C THR A 385 -6.66 -3.88 -37.31
N LEU A 386 -6.25 -5.06 -36.85
CA LEU A 386 -6.51 -5.51 -35.48
C LEU A 386 -5.35 -5.07 -34.57
N LYS A 387 -5.65 -4.31 -33.51
CA LYS A 387 -4.67 -3.95 -32.47
C LYS A 387 -4.86 -4.91 -31.29
N ARG A 388 -3.85 -5.71 -30.96
CA ARG A 388 -3.84 -6.56 -29.76
C ARG A 388 -3.05 -5.86 -28.66
N VAL A 389 -3.67 -5.66 -27.51
CA VAL A 389 -2.99 -5.26 -26.28
C VAL A 389 -2.68 -6.54 -25.51
N LYS A 390 -1.42 -6.75 -25.11
CA LYS A 390 -1.04 -7.83 -24.22
C LYS A 390 -0.60 -7.19 -22.89
N GLN A 391 -1.36 -7.38 -21.82
CA GLN A 391 -0.92 -7.10 -20.44
C GLN A 391 -0.54 -8.43 -19.75
N GLU A 392 0.08 -8.31 -18.57
CA GLU A 392 0.89 -9.34 -17.88
C GLU A 392 0.27 -10.76 -17.78
N PRO A 393 1.09 -11.81 -17.59
CA PRO A 393 0.58 -13.14 -17.29
C PRO A 393 -0.09 -13.12 -15.90
N GLY A 394 -1.43 -13.12 -15.86
CA GLY A 394 -2.22 -13.16 -14.62
C GLY A 394 -3.51 -12.34 -14.62
N GLU A 395 -3.75 -11.47 -15.61
CA GLU A 395 -5.05 -10.80 -15.78
C GLU A 395 -5.93 -11.62 -16.74
N SER A 396 -7.17 -11.90 -16.33
CA SER A 396 -8.13 -12.67 -17.12
C SER A 396 -8.35 -12.02 -18.49
N ASP A 397 -8.08 -12.78 -19.56
CA ASP A 397 -8.39 -12.44 -20.94
C ASP A 397 -9.89 -12.08 -21.06
N ASN A 398 -10.23 -10.81 -21.21
CA ASN A 398 -11.43 -10.36 -21.92
C ASN A 398 -11.47 -8.83 -22.01
N LEU A 399 -10.89 -8.27 -23.07
CA LEU A 399 -11.34 -6.99 -23.66
C LEU A 399 -10.73 -6.83 -25.07
N LEU A 400 -11.49 -7.30 -26.08
CA LEU A 400 -11.25 -6.97 -27.48
C LEU A 400 -11.83 -5.58 -27.77
N LEU A 401 -11.03 -4.52 -27.67
CA LEU A 401 -11.41 -3.21 -28.22
C LEU A 401 -11.06 -3.18 -29.71
N GLY A 402 -11.99 -3.68 -30.54
CA GLY A 402 -11.89 -3.59 -31.99
C GLY A 402 -12.16 -2.15 -32.47
N VAL A 403 -11.12 -1.43 -32.88
CA VAL A 403 -11.29 -0.21 -33.69
C VAL A 403 -11.32 -0.62 -35.16
N LYS A 404 -12.49 -0.55 -35.77
CA LYS A 404 -12.67 -0.73 -37.22
C LYS A 404 -12.29 0.58 -37.91
N GLU A 405 -11.17 0.61 -38.62
CA GLU A 405 -10.86 1.70 -39.55
C GLU A 405 -11.22 1.23 -40.97
N GLU A 406 -12.32 1.73 -41.53
CA GLU A 406 -12.68 1.48 -42.92
C GLU A 406 -11.95 2.45 -43.85
N LYS A 407 -11.08 1.92 -44.72
CA LYS A 407 -10.58 2.67 -45.89
C LYS A 407 -11.14 2.05 -47.16
N LYS A 408 -12.15 2.69 -47.74
CA LYS A 408 -12.64 2.37 -49.10
C LYS A 408 -11.66 2.93 -50.13
N ARG A 409 -11.16 2.06 -51.02
CA ARG A 409 -10.44 2.45 -52.23
C ARG A 409 -11.29 2.06 -53.44
N THR A 410 -11.82 3.04 -54.17
CA THR A 410 -12.52 2.82 -55.44
C THR A 410 -11.49 2.83 -56.57
N VAL A 411 -11.37 1.73 -57.30
CA VAL A 411 -10.48 1.63 -58.48
C VAL A 411 -11.32 1.86 -59.74
N LYS A 412 -11.30 3.08 -60.29
CA LYS A 412 -11.88 3.33 -61.63
C LYS A 412 -10.94 2.76 -62.70
N ARG A 413 -11.36 1.68 -63.38
CA ARG A 413 -10.71 1.19 -64.61
C ARG A 413 -10.89 2.23 -65.72
N ARG A 414 -9.77 2.81 -66.20
CA ARG A 414 -9.74 3.61 -67.45
C ARG A 414 -10.12 2.71 -68.62
N ARG A 415 -11.20 3.06 -69.34
CA ARG A 415 -11.49 2.49 -70.68
C ARG A 415 -10.34 2.85 -71.61
N LYS A 416 -9.70 1.84 -72.20
CA LYS A 416 -8.80 2.01 -73.35
C LYS A 416 -9.65 2.45 -74.55
N ALA A 417 -9.26 3.57 -75.15
CA ALA A 417 -9.53 3.84 -76.56
C ALA A 417 -8.60 2.98 -77.42
#